data_AF-A0A496WAJ9-F1
#
_entry.id   AF-A0A496WAJ9-F1
#
_cell.length_a   1.000
_cell.length_b   1.000
_cell.length_c   1.000
_cell.angle_alpha   90.00
_cell.angle_beta   90.00
_cell.angle_gamma   90.00
#
_symmetry.space_group_name_H-M   'P 1'
#
loop_
_entity.id
_entity.type
_entity.pdbx_description
1 polymer ?
#
loop_
_entity_poly.entity_id
_entity_poly.type
_entity_poly.pdbx_seq_one_letter_code
_entity_poly.pdbx_strand_id
1 'polypeptide(L)'
;MALGLGMSTGTQLTNGTQPLVTFLWAGAYWLEQGDKIQSIVWIILIQLMIALGAAFLLGRGCLKMLQHCFYKCQIAALAAATWFASLVAAWHTMYGLETGLYGLAVIWIAILVSTSRQDWSWSYSIWLGFLLGVTFWIRNDAALLIFAVCLTHLFIYGSSTTAVSTLNQRNRDGKHISLGGITLVNV
;
A
#
# COMPACT_ATOMS: atom_id res chain seq x y z
N MET A 1 4.39 6.67 -24.92
CA MET A 1 3.15 6.90 -25.69
C MET A 1 3.44 6.60 -27.15
N ALA A 2 2.70 5.66 -27.75
CA ALA A 2 2.74 5.48 -29.19
C ALA A 2 2.25 6.77 -29.84
N LEU A 3 3.18 7.63 -30.23
CA LEU A 3 2.92 8.68 -31.21
C LEU A 3 2.37 7.93 -32.42
N GLY A 4 1.08 8.09 -32.73
CA GLY A 4 0.35 7.38 -33.80
C GLY A 4 0.86 7.67 -35.22
N LEU A 5 2.17 7.83 -35.39
CA LEU A 5 2.90 8.13 -36.61
C LEU A 5 4.21 7.32 -36.76
N GLY A 6 4.45 6.24 -36.00
CA GLY A 6 5.64 5.42 -36.25
C GLY A 6 5.71 4.04 -35.58
N MET A 7 5.78 3.01 -36.42
CA MET A 7 6.23 1.63 -36.15
C MET A 7 5.40 0.78 -35.18
N SER A 8 4.25 0.31 -35.65
CA SER A 8 3.80 -1.05 -35.37
C SER A 8 3.89 -1.85 -36.67
N THR A 9 4.98 -2.58 -36.85
CA THR A 9 5.08 -3.66 -37.84
C THR A 9 4.28 -4.90 -37.43
N GLY A 10 3.34 -4.78 -36.47
CA GLY A 10 2.50 -5.89 -35.99
C GLY A 10 3.25 -7.01 -35.25
N THR A 11 4.57 -6.90 -35.08
CA THR A 11 5.43 -7.96 -34.50
C THR A 11 5.99 -7.63 -33.13
N GLN A 12 5.94 -6.37 -32.68
CA GLN A 12 6.23 -6.06 -31.28
C GLN A 12 4.99 -6.33 -30.45
N LEU A 13 5.05 -7.37 -29.61
CA LEU A 13 4.14 -7.55 -28.48
C LEU A 13 4.03 -6.19 -27.79
N THR A 14 2.86 -5.58 -27.88
CA THR A 14 2.55 -4.34 -27.18
C THR A 14 2.89 -4.60 -25.73
N ASN A 15 3.95 -3.97 -25.20
CA ASN A 15 4.19 -3.98 -23.77
C ASN A 15 2.87 -3.58 -23.13
N GLY A 16 2.33 -4.42 -22.24
CA GLY A 16 0.98 -4.28 -21.70
C GLY A 16 0.85 -2.95 -20.97
N THR A 17 0.50 -1.90 -21.69
CA THR A 17 0.27 -0.56 -21.15
C THR A 17 -0.91 -0.67 -20.21
N GLN A 18 -0.70 -0.24 -18.97
CA GLN A 18 -1.70 -0.43 -17.94
C GLN A 18 -2.84 0.58 -18.12
N PRO A 19 -4.11 0.12 -18.01
CA PRO A 19 -5.24 0.92 -18.48
C PRO A 19 -5.34 2.25 -17.73
N LEU A 20 -5.16 2.23 -16.40
CA LEU A 20 -5.40 3.41 -15.57
C LEU A 20 -4.50 4.60 -15.93
N VAL A 21 -3.21 4.35 -16.09
CA VAL A 21 -2.24 5.42 -16.39
C VAL A 21 -2.46 5.95 -17.81
N THR A 22 -2.82 5.08 -18.73
CA THR A 22 -3.22 5.46 -20.08
C THR A 22 -4.47 6.35 -20.06
N PHE A 23 -5.48 6.01 -19.26
CA PHE A 23 -6.67 6.84 -19.07
C PHE A 23 -6.35 8.21 -18.47
N LEU A 24 -5.46 8.27 -17.47
CA LEU A 24 -5.03 9.53 -16.86
C LEU A 24 -4.35 10.46 -17.88
N TRP A 25 -3.43 9.92 -18.67
CA TRP A 25 -2.74 10.68 -19.71
C TRP A 25 -3.67 11.09 -20.86
N ALA A 26 -4.59 10.22 -21.26
CA ALA A 26 -5.61 10.55 -22.24
C ALA A 26 -6.53 11.67 -21.74
N GLY A 27 -6.87 11.67 -20.44
CA GLY A 27 -7.63 12.75 -19.81
C GLY A 27 -6.90 14.08 -19.85
N ALA A 28 -5.61 14.11 -19.50
CA ALA A 28 -4.78 15.32 -19.60
C ALA A 28 -4.70 15.84 -21.05
N TYR A 29 -4.53 14.93 -22.01
CA TYR A 29 -4.50 15.28 -23.43
C TYR A 29 -5.82 15.84 -23.95
N TRP A 30 -6.94 15.26 -23.50
CA TRP A 30 -8.27 15.71 -23.86
C TRP A 30 -8.58 17.11 -23.30
N LEU A 31 -8.15 17.40 -22.07
CA LEU A 31 -8.33 18.73 -21.44
C LEU A 31 -7.61 19.85 -22.21
N GLU A 32 -6.45 19.55 -22.79
CA GLU A 32 -5.65 20.49 -23.58
C GLU A 32 -6.05 20.54 -25.07
N GLN A 33 -7.22 19.99 -25.43
CA GLN A 33 -7.73 19.93 -26.81
C GLN A 33 -6.73 19.30 -27.79
N GLY A 34 -5.85 18.44 -27.28
CA GLY A 34 -4.82 17.75 -28.04
C GLY A 34 -3.49 18.49 -28.23
N ASP A 35 -3.22 19.59 -27.51
CA ASP A 35 -1.89 20.19 -27.47
C ASP A 35 -0.90 19.26 -26.75
N LYS A 36 0.07 18.75 -27.52
CA LYS A 36 1.07 17.79 -27.05
C LYS A 36 2.03 18.40 -26.03
N ILE A 37 2.46 19.66 -26.23
CA ILE A 37 3.47 20.29 -25.38
C ILE A 37 2.87 20.54 -24.00
N GLN A 38 1.67 21.13 -23.96
CA GLN A 38 0.97 21.38 -22.70
C GLN A 38 0.62 20.09 -21.96
N SER A 39 0.21 19.05 -22.70
CA SER A 39 -0.06 17.74 -22.10
C SER A 39 1.16 17.14 -21.41
N ILE A 40 2.36 17.26 -22.01
CA ILE A 40 3.61 16.79 -21.40
C ILE A 40 3.92 17.58 -20.12
N VAL A 41 3.71 18.89 -20.12
CA VAL A 41 3.89 19.73 -18.91
C VAL A 41 2.97 19.24 -17.79
N TRP A 42 1.70 18.98 -18.08
CA TRP A 42 0.77 18.42 -17.09
C TRP A 42 1.19 17.06 -16.55
N ILE A 43 1.64 16.17 -17.42
CA ILE A 43 2.13 14.84 -17.01
C ILE A 43 3.31 14.99 -16.03
N ILE A 44 4.28 15.84 -16.35
CA ILE A 44 5.44 16.10 -15.48
C ILE A 44 4.99 16.67 -14.12
N LEU A 45 4.06 17.63 -14.12
CA LEU A 45 3.52 18.20 -12.90
C LEU A 45 2.79 17.16 -12.04
N ILE A 46 1.96 16.31 -12.65
CA ILE A 46 1.26 15.23 -11.95
C ILE A 46 2.27 14.24 -11.34
N GLN A 47 3.32 13.88 -12.08
CA GLN A 47 4.37 12.98 -11.58
C GLN A 47 5.16 13.59 -10.43
N LEU A 48 5.49 14.88 -10.51
CA LEU A 48 6.12 15.60 -9.41
C LEU A 48 5.23 15.58 -8.16
N MET A 49 3.93 15.84 -8.33
CA MET A 49 2.96 15.78 -7.22
C MET A 49 2.87 14.38 -6.60
N ILE A 50 2.88 13.32 -7.43
CA ILE A 50 2.91 11.93 -6.97
C ILE A 50 4.19 11.64 -6.17
N ALA A 51 5.35 12.09 -6.67
CA ALA A 51 6.64 11.89 -6.00
C ALA A 51 6.70 12.62 -4.65
N LEU A 52 6.22 13.86 -4.60
CA LEU A 52 6.09 14.63 -3.36
C LEU A 52 5.12 13.95 -2.38
N GLY A 53 3.99 13.47 -2.88
CA GLY A 53 3.02 12.70 -2.09
C GLY A 53 3.65 11.45 -1.48
N ALA A 54 4.47 10.72 -2.25
CA ALA A 54 5.13 9.51 -1.79
C ALA A 54 6.16 9.81 -0.70
N ALA A 55 6.99 10.84 -0.90
CA ALA A 55 7.96 11.29 0.10
C ALA A 55 7.27 11.78 1.39
N PHE A 56 6.18 12.53 1.26
CA PHE A 56 5.37 12.99 2.38
C PHE A 56 4.76 11.82 3.17
N LEU A 57 4.11 10.89 2.48
CA LEU A 57 3.52 9.70 3.11
C LEU A 57 4.59 8.87 3.81
N LEU A 58 5.74 8.64 3.16
CA LEU A 58 6.86 7.91 3.76
C LEU A 58 7.33 8.57 5.05
N GLY A 59 7.56 9.88 5.05
CA GLY A 59 7.93 10.63 6.25
C GLY A 59 6.89 10.51 7.37
N ARG A 60 5.60 10.65 7.04
CA ARG A 60 4.50 10.49 8.01
C ARG A 60 4.38 9.05 8.54
N GLY A 61 4.60 8.05 7.68
CA GLY A 61 4.64 6.64 8.04
C GLY A 61 5.77 6.34 9.01
N CYS A 62 6.99 6.77 8.70
CA CYS A 62 8.15 6.63 9.57
C CYS A 62 7.91 7.26 10.95
N LEU A 63 7.34 8.47 11.02
CA LEU A 63 7.02 9.13 12.29
C LEU A 63 6.05 8.31 13.16
N LYS A 64 5.05 7.66 12.55
CA LYS A 64 4.12 6.79 13.28
C LYS A 64 4.79 5.52 13.78
N MET A 65 5.63 4.89 12.95
CA MET A 65 6.32 3.64 13.30
C MET A 65 7.41 3.86 14.36
N LEU A 66 8.10 5.00 14.32
CA LEU A 66 9.22 5.34 15.21
C LEU A 66 8.79 6.13 16.45
N GLN A 67 7.54 6.00 16.91
CA GLN A 67 7.01 6.81 18.02
C GLN A 67 7.83 6.71 19.33
N HIS A 68 8.56 5.60 19.53
CA HIS A 68 9.40 5.33 20.71
C HIS A 68 10.89 5.70 20.51
N CYS A 69 11.29 6.23 19.36
CA CYS A 69 12.68 6.59 19.08
C CYS A 69 12.94 8.08 19.36
N PHE A 70 14.07 8.39 19.99
CA PHE A 70 14.47 9.77 20.31
C PHE A 70 14.69 10.63 19.06
N TYR A 71 15.28 10.06 17.99
CA TYR A 71 15.61 10.75 16.74
C TYR A 71 14.59 10.54 15.61
N LYS A 72 13.31 10.29 15.94
CA LYS A 72 12.29 9.91 14.94
C LYS A 72 12.10 10.94 13.83
N CYS A 73 12.20 12.24 14.12
CA CYS A 73 12.03 13.30 13.14
C CYS A 73 13.18 13.33 12.14
N GLN A 74 14.42 13.20 12.62
CA GLN A 74 15.61 13.18 11.79
C GLN A 74 15.63 11.94 10.89
N ILE A 75 15.28 10.77 11.45
CA ILE A 75 15.23 9.52 10.68
C ILE A 75 14.12 9.59 9.62
N ALA A 76 12.93 10.10 9.96
CA ALA A 76 11.83 10.23 9.01
C ALA A 76 12.15 11.24 7.88
N ALA A 77 12.75 12.37 8.21
CA ALA A 77 13.19 13.36 7.23
C ALA A 77 14.28 12.80 6.31
N LEU A 78 15.26 12.08 6.88
CA LEU A 78 16.31 11.43 6.11
C LEU A 78 15.74 10.37 5.18
N ALA A 79 14.79 9.54 5.63
CA ALA A 79 14.14 8.52 4.81
C ALA A 79 13.37 9.16 3.63
N ALA A 80 12.58 10.20 3.90
CA ALA A 80 11.84 10.93 2.86
C ALA A 80 12.78 11.62 1.86
N ALA A 81 13.84 12.28 2.35
CA ALA A 81 14.83 12.94 1.50
C ALA A 81 15.63 11.93 0.66
N THR A 82 16.02 10.79 1.24
CA THR A 82 16.75 9.72 0.54
C THR A 82 15.87 9.10 -0.55
N TRP A 83 14.59 8.87 -0.28
CA TRP A 83 13.65 8.39 -1.30
C TRP A 83 13.50 9.39 -2.43
N PHE A 84 13.27 10.67 -2.10
CA PHE A 84 13.07 11.73 -3.10
C PHE A 84 14.32 11.98 -3.95
N ALA A 85 15.52 11.91 -3.34
CA ALA A 85 16.80 12.08 -4.02
C ALA A 85 17.30 10.81 -4.73
N SER A 86 16.62 9.68 -4.58
CA SER A 86 17.04 8.42 -5.19
C SER A 86 16.99 8.50 -6.71
N LEU A 87 18.14 8.33 -7.37
CA LEU A 87 18.23 8.29 -8.83
C LEU A 87 17.35 7.21 -9.44
N VAL A 88 17.16 6.09 -8.74
CA VAL A 88 16.26 5.01 -9.17
C VAL A 88 14.82 5.48 -9.18
N ALA A 89 14.38 6.17 -8.12
CA ALA A 89 13.03 6.73 -8.05
C ALA A 89 12.83 7.84 -9.10
N ALA A 90 13.82 8.71 -9.29
CA ALA A 90 13.79 9.76 -10.32
C ALA A 90 13.70 9.16 -11.73
N TRP A 91 14.54 8.16 -12.04
CA TRP A 91 14.52 7.48 -13.33
C TRP A 91 13.17 6.84 -13.62
N HIS A 92 12.58 6.14 -12.63
CA HIS A 92 11.28 5.51 -12.80
C HIS A 92 10.08 6.49 -12.77
N THR A 93 10.27 7.73 -12.32
CA THR A 93 9.19 8.73 -12.34
C THR A 93 9.22 9.55 -13.62
N MET A 94 10.37 9.98 -14.13
CA MET A 94 10.47 10.95 -15.23
C MET A 94 9.98 10.47 -16.61
N TYR A 95 9.80 9.16 -16.83
CA TYR A 95 9.43 8.63 -18.16
C TYR A 95 7.93 8.60 -18.47
N GLY A 96 7.08 9.30 -17.70
CA GLY A 96 5.63 9.15 -17.90
C GLY A 96 5.10 7.78 -17.44
N LEU A 97 5.92 6.99 -16.74
CA LEU A 97 5.62 5.61 -16.37
C LEU A 97 4.70 5.52 -15.15
N GLU A 98 3.91 4.45 -15.11
CA GLU A 98 3.07 4.05 -13.98
C GLU A 98 3.81 3.86 -12.64
N THR A 99 5.13 3.68 -12.67
CA THR A 99 5.95 3.26 -11.53
C THR A 99 5.93 4.26 -10.38
N GLY A 100 5.85 5.56 -10.67
CA GLY A 100 5.70 6.59 -9.62
C GLY A 100 4.40 6.45 -8.85
N LEU A 101 3.28 6.32 -9.58
CA LEU A 101 1.95 6.15 -9.00
C LEU A 101 1.83 4.84 -8.23
N TYR A 102 2.43 3.78 -8.76
CA TYR A 102 2.51 2.49 -8.08
C TYR A 102 3.31 2.58 -6.77
N GLY A 103 4.47 3.23 -6.79
CA GLY A 103 5.29 3.42 -5.58
C GLY A 103 4.54 4.17 -4.49
N LEU A 104 3.80 5.22 -4.84
CA LEU A 104 2.92 5.95 -3.92
C LEU A 104 1.87 5.01 -3.30
N ALA A 105 1.18 4.22 -4.13
CA ALA A 105 0.13 3.31 -3.68
C ALA A 105 0.68 2.20 -2.75
N VAL A 106 1.84 1.62 -3.09
CA VAL A 106 2.54 0.63 -2.25
C VAL A 106 2.89 1.21 -0.88
N ILE A 107 3.49 2.41 -0.85
CA ILE A 107 3.84 3.09 0.41
C ILE A 107 2.58 3.34 1.25
N TRP A 108 1.50 3.80 0.63
CA TRP A 108 0.24 4.05 1.34
C TRP A 108 -0.32 2.75 1.95
N ILE A 109 -0.41 1.68 1.16
CA ILE A 109 -0.91 0.38 1.64
C ILE A 109 -0.02 -0.16 2.77
N ALA A 110 1.31 -0.08 2.63
CA ALA A 110 2.25 -0.53 3.65
C ALA A 110 2.07 0.23 4.98
N ILE A 111 1.88 1.56 4.92
CA ILE A 111 1.60 2.38 6.11
C ILE A 111 0.25 2.02 6.71
N LEU A 112 -0.78 1.83 5.87
CA LEU A 112 -2.12 1.48 6.32
C LEU A 112 -2.09 0.15 7.11
N VAL A 113 -1.51 -0.89 6.52
CA VAL A 113 -1.39 -2.22 7.13
C VAL A 113 -0.52 -2.21 8.38
N SER A 114 0.61 -1.50 8.37
CA SER A 114 1.52 -1.47 9.54
C SER A 114 1.01 -0.64 10.71
N THR A 115 0.15 0.34 10.47
CA THR A 115 -0.41 1.20 11.53
C THR A 115 -1.73 0.69 12.08
N SER A 116 -2.37 -0.28 11.42
CA SER A 116 -3.59 -0.92 11.91
C SER A 116 -3.28 -1.86 13.09
N ARG A 117 -3.33 -1.32 14.31
CA ARG A 117 -3.20 -2.09 15.57
C ARG A 117 -4.52 -2.64 16.10
N GLN A 118 -5.64 -2.28 15.48
CA GLN A 118 -6.99 -2.58 15.96
C GLN A 118 -7.66 -3.63 15.07
N ASP A 119 -8.69 -4.31 15.58
CA ASP A 119 -9.53 -5.23 14.81
C ASP A 119 -9.92 -4.60 13.47
N TRP A 120 -9.67 -5.33 12.37
CA TRP A 120 -9.98 -4.84 11.03
C TRP A 120 -11.49 -4.63 10.89
N SER A 121 -11.92 -3.38 11.06
CA SER A 121 -13.32 -3.01 10.83
C SER A 121 -13.70 -3.32 9.39
N TRP A 122 -14.97 -3.65 9.17
CA TRP A 122 -15.51 -3.88 7.83
C TRP A 122 -15.21 -2.71 6.87
N SER A 123 -15.36 -1.48 7.35
CA SER A 123 -15.05 -0.26 6.59
C SER A 123 -13.59 -0.18 6.17
N TYR A 124 -12.66 -0.57 7.06
CA TYR A 124 -11.23 -0.62 6.76
C TYR A 124 -10.93 -1.65 5.66
N SER A 125 -11.52 -2.84 5.75
CA SER A 125 -11.34 -3.91 4.75
C SER A 125 -11.86 -3.50 3.37
N ILE A 126 -13.00 -2.80 3.28
CA ILE A 126 -13.49 -2.24 2.01
C ILE A 126 -12.49 -1.24 1.44
N TRP A 127 -12.03 -0.28 2.25
CA TRP A 127 -11.09 0.75 1.79
C TRP A 127 -9.75 0.15 1.35
N LEU A 128 -9.23 -0.82 2.10
CA LEU A 128 -8.01 -1.53 1.75
C LEU A 128 -8.19 -2.34 0.46
N GLY A 129 -9.29 -3.07 0.32
CA GLY A 129 -9.62 -3.83 -0.89
C GLY A 129 -9.74 -2.93 -2.12
N PHE A 130 -10.38 -1.76 -1.96
CA PHE A 130 -10.46 -0.75 -3.02
C PHE A 130 -9.07 -0.23 -3.41
N LEU A 131 -8.24 0.17 -2.44
CA LEU A 131 -6.86 0.64 -2.70
C LEU A 131 -6.01 -0.44 -3.38
N LEU A 132 -6.14 -1.70 -2.97
CA LEU A 132 -5.47 -2.84 -3.59
C LEU A 132 -5.94 -3.06 -5.03
N GLY A 133 -7.24 -2.97 -5.28
CA GLY A 133 -7.81 -3.05 -6.63
C GLY A 133 -7.33 -1.92 -7.55
N VAL A 134 -7.29 -0.68 -7.04
CA VAL A 134 -6.70 0.45 -7.76
C VAL A 134 -5.21 0.19 -8.04
N THR A 135 -4.47 -0.33 -7.06
CA THR A 135 -3.04 -0.65 -7.22
C THR A 135 -2.81 -1.75 -8.27
N PHE A 136 -3.69 -2.76 -8.31
CA PHE A 136 -3.70 -3.78 -9.35
C PHE A 136 -4.02 -3.21 -10.74
N TRP A 137 -4.90 -2.22 -10.79
CA TRP A 137 -5.23 -1.54 -12.04
C TRP A 137 -4.12 -0.59 -12.50
N ILE A 138 -3.35 -0.04 -11.55
CA ILE A 138 -2.09 0.64 -11.83
C ILE A 138 -1.11 -0.37 -12.40
N ARG A 139 -0.80 -1.49 -11.71
CA ARG A 139 0.08 -2.55 -12.19
C ARG A 139 -0.36 -3.96 -11.79
N ASN A 140 -0.24 -4.91 -12.72
CA ASN A 140 -0.61 -6.32 -12.50
C ASN A 140 0.30 -7.06 -11.50
N ASP A 141 1.56 -6.63 -11.34
CA ASP A 141 2.48 -7.17 -10.33
C ASP A 141 2.03 -6.88 -8.89
N ALA A 142 1.07 -5.96 -8.69
CA ALA A 142 0.40 -5.75 -7.41
C ALA A 142 -0.33 -7.01 -6.88
N ALA A 143 -0.55 -8.04 -7.70
CA ALA A 143 -1.04 -9.33 -7.22
C ALA A 143 -0.14 -9.90 -6.09
N LEU A 144 1.17 -9.67 -6.17
CA LEU A 144 2.12 -10.05 -5.11
C LEU A 144 1.92 -9.23 -3.84
N LEU A 145 1.62 -7.92 -3.98
CA LEU A 145 1.30 -7.05 -2.85
C LEU A 145 0.00 -7.50 -2.18
N ILE A 146 -1.06 -7.78 -2.96
CA ILE A 146 -2.34 -8.29 -2.45
C ILE A 146 -2.12 -9.58 -1.67
N PHE A 147 -1.37 -10.52 -2.26
CA PHE A 147 -1.02 -11.76 -1.61
C PHE A 147 -0.28 -11.52 -0.28
N ALA A 148 0.72 -10.64 -0.25
CA ALA A 148 1.47 -10.29 0.96
C ALA A 148 0.59 -9.66 2.05
N VAL A 149 -0.36 -8.80 1.68
CA VAL A 149 -1.31 -8.17 2.62
C VAL A 149 -2.26 -9.22 3.20
N CYS A 150 -2.82 -10.11 2.37
CA CYS A 150 -3.67 -11.20 2.84
C CYS A 150 -2.91 -12.16 3.77
N LEU A 151 -1.66 -12.47 3.44
CA LEU A 151 -0.80 -13.32 4.25
C LEU A 151 -0.48 -12.67 5.60
N THR A 152 -0.17 -11.37 5.59
CA THR A 152 0.07 -10.58 6.82
C THR A 152 -1.17 -10.61 7.72
N HIS A 153 -2.36 -10.43 7.14
CA HIS A 153 -3.62 -10.54 7.88
C HIS A 153 -3.82 -11.93 8.48
N LEU A 154 -3.57 -13.00 7.71
CA LEU A 154 -3.71 -14.37 8.18
C LEU A 154 -2.78 -14.67 9.37
N PHE A 155 -1.52 -14.21 9.33
CA PHE A 155 -0.57 -14.44 10.42
C PHE A 155 -0.90 -13.65 11.70
N ILE A 156 -1.35 -12.40 11.56
CA ILE A 156 -1.70 -11.56 12.71
C ILE A 156 -2.96 -12.09 13.40
N TYR A 157 -4.00 -12.46 12.64
CA TYR A 157 -5.29 -12.84 13.21
C TYR A 157 -5.44 -14.35 13.46
N GLY A 158 -4.82 -15.21 12.64
CA GLY A 158 -4.87 -16.67 12.83
C GLY A 158 -4.30 -17.12 14.18
N SER A 159 -3.31 -16.37 14.70
CA SER A 159 -2.70 -16.63 16.01
C SER A 159 -3.66 -16.35 17.18
N SER A 160 -4.57 -15.39 17.02
CA SER A 160 -5.44 -14.91 18.11
C SER A 160 -6.64 -15.85 18.36
N THR A 161 -7.22 -16.42 17.29
CA THR A 161 -8.39 -17.31 17.40
C THR A 161 -8.05 -18.63 18.11
N THR A 162 -6.83 -19.14 17.94
CA THR A 162 -6.38 -20.41 18.53
C THR A 162 -6.15 -20.31 20.05
N ALA A 163 -5.71 -19.14 20.53
CA ALA A 163 -5.51 -18.90 21.97
C ALA A 163 -6.85 -18.78 22.73
N VAL A 164 -7.86 -18.17 22.11
CA VAL A 164 -9.19 -18.02 22.73
C VAL A 164 -9.95 -19.34 22.77
N SER A 165 -9.87 -20.17 21.73
CA SER A 165 -10.54 -21.48 21.72
C SER A 165 -9.96 -22.44 22.77
N THR A 166 -8.65 -22.45 22.97
CA THR A 166 -7.98 -23.28 23.99
C THR A 166 -8.32 -22.85 25.42
N LEU A 167 -8.40 -21.54 25.70
CA LEU A 167 -8.84 -21.04 27.01
C LEU A 167 -10.31 -21.35 27.29
N ASN A 168 -11.18 -21.19 26.29
CA ASN A 168 -12.61 -21.47 26.45
C ASN A 168 -12.87 -22.97 26.63
N GLN A 169 -12.10 -23.83 25.95
CA GLN A 169 -12.17 -25.28 26.12
C GLN A 169 -11.68 -25.71 27.50
N ARG A 170 -10.56 -25.16 27.99
CA ARG A 170 -10.08 -25.41 29.36
C ARG A 170 -11.08 -24.94 30.44
N ASN A 171 -11.78 -23.83 30.21
CA ASN A 171 -12.81 -23.34 31.13
C ASN A 171 -14.08 -24.21 31.11
N ARG A 172 -14.43 -24.82 29.98
CA ARG A 172 -15.51 -25.81 29.90
C ARG A 172 -15.13 -27.14 30.57
N ASP A 173 -13.90 -27.61 30.36
CA ASP A 173 -13.42 -28.87 30.93
C ASP A 173 -13.14 -28.75 32.44
N GLY A 174 -12.83 -27.53 32.93
CA GLY A 174 -12.61 -27.24 34.36
C GLY A 174 -13.88 -27.26 35.23
N LYS A 175 -15.09 -27.33 34.65
CA LYS A 175 -16.35 -27.38 35.43
C LYS A 175 -16.74 -28.77 35.94
N HIS A 176 -15.93 -29.80 35.67
CA HIS A 176 -16.12 -31.16 36.19
C HIS A 176 -14.91 -31.71 36.95
N ILE A 177 -14.09 -30.86 37.56
CA ILE A 177 -13.19 -31.31 38.63
C ILE A 177 -13.97 -31.19 39.95
N SER A 178 -14.81 -32.20 40.21
CA SER A 178 -15.29 -32.49 41.56
C SER A 178 -14.11 -32.97 42.41
N LEU A 179 -13.26 -32.03 42.84
CA LEU A 179 -12.34 -32.25 43.93
C LEU A 179 -13.19 -32.26 45.20
N GLY A 180 -13.44 -33.46 45.72
CA GLY A 180 -14.09 -33.65 47.00
C GLY A 180 -13.42 -32.81 48.08
N GLY A 181 -14.16 -31.83 48.61
CA GLY A 181 -14.18 -31.57 50.05
C GLY A 181 -13.17 -30.61 50.65
N ILE A 182 -12.67 -29.58 49.95
CA ILE A 182 -11.95 -28.49 50.64
C ILE A 182 -12.40 -27.12 50.14
N THR A 183 -13.25 -26.47 50.94
CA THR A 183 -13.67 -25.08 50.77
C THR A 183 -12.71 -24.19 51.56
N LEU A 184 -11.83 -23.45 50.88
CA LEU A 184 -11.04 -22.39 51.51
C LEU A 184 -11.84 -21.09 51.49
N VAL A 185 -12.31 -20.68 52.66
CA VAL A 185 -12.87 -19.35 52.91
C VAL A 185 -11.68 -18.43 53.20
N ASN A 186 -11.48 -17.42 52.35
CA ASN A 186 -10.49 -16.38 52.59
C ASN A 186 -11.11 -15.38 53.59
N VAL A 187 -10.46 -15.22 54.74
CA VAL A 187 -10.76 -14.20 55.76
C VAL A 187 -10.00 -12.93 55.42
#